data_AF-A0A078L1Z4-F1
#
_entry.id   AF-A0A078L1Z4-F1
#
_cell.length_a   1.000
_cell.length_b   1.000
_cell.length_c   1.000
_cell.angle_alpha   90.00
_cell.angle_beta   90.00
_cell.angle_gamma   90.00
#
_symmetry.space_group_name_H-M   'P 1'
#
loop_
_entity.id
_entity.type
_entity.pdbx_description
1 polymer ?
#
loop_
_entity_poly.entity_id
_entity_poly.type
_entity_poly.pdbx_seq_one_letter_code
_entity_poly.pdbx_strand_id
1 'polypeptide(L)'
;MFRALNKFFGSLAGFVLYPLKSLIISLLLIALALILTAAALVGMPILAAIIFGSLAEENKLSTALIAGFVALGITLIVTPLVSGLVLFSLAAGGIKDFFRAAVFGLSDGYQNGLFFHVLWRSLSDFIVFNSNLRIAVAVLNAMGSSRVEGIDEQALAQLGDENDVDFYALEDVPVVNQPNDFSDIVEQPSQVVKKVFKPLTSEELELARSQDSVSALLASYNDLHQRLTLLDEEIRNRGTNHDADLATLEDELVVYTAIKEPALLVKQYQDDNGRWRAIPGLTKIVDKATQEQWLRLNKTHPTTREPLDGANPYNDKPARYRMRVYKNMNDAQELIEASILIRQELKKLNPANIQPAAVISSVRSLIQSNTGLFGSGNRVAEQERLNTNPEEERSLSYSS
;
A
#
# COMPACT_ATOMS: atom_id res chain seq x y z
N MET A 1 2.56 31.11 16.66
CA MET A 1 1.15 31.55 16.80
C MET A 1 0.20 30.70 15.95
N PHE A 2 0.46 30.47 14.66
CA PHE A 2 -0.41 29.65 13.78
C PHE A 2 -0.68 28.21 14.25
N ARG A 3 0.30 27.54 14.89
CA ARG A 3 0.12 26.16 15.41
C ARG A 3 -0.90 26.09 16.56
N ALA A 4 -0.87 27.04 17.49
CA ALA A 4 -1.83 27.10 18.60
C ALA A 4 -3.25 27.39 18.08
N LEU A 5 -3.35 28.26 17.08
CA LEU A 5 -4.60 28.59 16.43
C LEU A 5 -5.19 27.37 15.68
N ASN A 6 -4.36 26.61 14.97
CA ASN A 6 -4.79 25.39 14.28
C ASN A 6 -5.26 24.30 15.26
N LYS A 7 -4.56 24.11 16.39
CA LYS A 7 -5.00 23.21 17.48
C LYS A 7 -6.32 23.64 18.10
N PHE A 8 -6.50 24.95 18.32
CA PHE A 8 -7.75 25.48 18.85
C PHE A 8 -8.92 25.23 17.88
N PHE A 9 -8.74 25.52 16.59
CA PHE A 9 -9.76 25.25 15.57
C PHE A 9 -10.02 23.75 15.36
N GLY A 10 -8.98 22.91 15.43
CA GLY A 10 -9.13 21.46 15.39
C GLY A 10 -9.97 20.93 16.55
N SER A 11 -9.67 21.38 17.77
CA SER A 11 -10.42 21.00 18.98
C SER A 11 -11.88 21.48 18.92
N LEU A 12 -12.11 22.73 18.49
CA LEU A 12 -13.47 23.27 18.32
C LEU A 12 -14.25 22.51 17.24
N ALA A 13 -13.60 22.20 16.11
CA ALA A 13 -14.21 21.41 15.04
C ALA A 13 -14.54 19.99 15.52
N GLY A 14 -13.65 19.34 16.28
CA GLY A 14 -13.87 17.99 16.81
C GLY A 14 -15.03 17.96 17.80
N PHE A 15 -15.08 18.95 18.70
CA PHE A 15 -16.16 19.12 19.67
C PHE A 15 -17.54 19.30 19.01
N VAL A 16 -17.62 19.91 17.83
CA VAL A 16 -18.89 20.12 17.12
C VAL A 16 -19.22 18.96 16.18
N LEU A 17 -18.26 18.53 15.36
CA LEU A 17 -18.49 17.56 14.28
C LEU A 17 -18.71 16.13 14.81
N TYR A 18 -17.96 15.71 15.83
CA TYR A 18 -18.05 14.33 16.31
C TYR A 18 -19.38 14.02 17.00
N PRO A 19 -19.91 14.86 17.91
CA PRO A 19 -21.23 14.66 18.50
C PRO A 19 -22.35 14.75 17.46
N LEU A 20 -22.23 15.68 16.51
CA LEU A 20 -23.20 15.82 15.43
C LEU A 20 -23.29 14.53 14.60
N LYS A 21 -22.14 13.94 14.25
CA LYS A 21 -22.09 12.65 13.55
C LYS A 21 -22.70 11.53 14.39
N SER A 22 -22.34 11.43 15.66
CA SER A 22 -22.89 10.42 16.58
C SER A 22 -24.42 10.51 16.67
N LEU A 23 -24.96 11.73 16.69
CA LEU A 23 -26.39 11.98 16.69
C LEU A 23 -27.04 11.54 15.37
N ILE A 24 -26.44 11.87 14.21
CA ILE A 24 -26.93 11.42 12.90
C ILE A 24 -26.99 9.89 12.82
N ILE A 25 -25.94 9.20 13.25
CA ILE A 25 -25.90 7.73 13.25
C ILE A 25 -26.98 7.17 14.19
N SER A 26 -27.15 7.75 15.37
CA SER A 26 -28.18 7.33 16.33
C SER A 26 -29.59 7.50 15.76
N LEU A 27 -29.87 8.62 15.08
CA LEU A 27 -31.15 8.85 14.40
C LEU A 27 -31.40 7.84 13.28
N LEU A 28 -30.37 7.51 12.48
CA LEU A 28 -30.48 6.49 11.44
C LEU A 28 -30.79 5.11 12.02
N LEU A 29 -30.16 4.74 13.13
CA LEU A 29 -30.44 3.47 13.82
C LEU A 29 -31.86 3.42 14.39
N ILE A 30 -32.34 4.52 14.96
CA ILE A 30 -33.72 4.64 15.44
C ILE A 30 -34.71 4.52 14.27
N ALA A 31 -34.46 5.20 13.16
CA ALA A 31 -35.30 5.11 11.97
C ALA A 31 -35.34 3.68 11.41
N LEU A 32 -34.19 3.00 11.36
CA LEU A 32 -34.12 1.60 10.94
C LEU A 32 -34.91 0.68 11.88
N ALA A 33 -34.80 0.87 13.20
CA ALA A 33 -35.55 0.10 14.18
C ALA A 33 -37.07 0.28 14.02
N LEU A 34 -37.53 1.51 13.72
CA LEU A 34 -38.94 1.80 13.44
C LEU A 34 -39.43 1.11 12.17
N ILE A 35 -38.64 1.14 11.09
CA ILE A 35 -38.96 0.45 9.83
C ILE A 35 -39.07 -1.06 10.05
N LEU A 36 -38.11 -1.66 10.76
CA LEU A 36 -38.13 -3.09 11.09
C LEU A 36 -39.33 -3.45 11.98
N THR A 37 -39.68 -2.59 12.92
CA THR A 37 -40.85 -2.76 13.79
C THR A 37 -42.14 -2.76 12.97
N ALA A 38 -42.30 -1.79 12.07
CA ALA A 38 -43.46 -1.72 11.18
C ALA A 38 -43.54 -2.93 10.24
N ALA A 39 -42.41 -3.36 9.67
CA ALA A 39 -42.32 -4.55 8.84
C ALA A 39 -42.68 -5.82 9.63
N ALA A 40 -42.22 -5.96 10.87
CA ALA A 40 -42.55 -7.09 11.72
C ALA A 40 -44.04 -7.11 12.09
N LEU A 41 -44.63 -5.95 12.39
CA LEU A 41 -46.04 -5.83 12.76
C LEU A 41 -46.99 -6.31 11.65
N VAL A 42 -46.63 -6.06 10.39
CA VAL A 42 -47.41 -6.49 9.22
C VAL A 42 -47.01 -7.88 8.74
N GLY A 43 -45.71 -8.16 8.69
CA GLY A 43 -45.16 -9.37 8.09
C GLY A 43 -45.31 -10.61 8.96
N MET A 44 -45.15 -10.51 10.28
CA MET A 44 -45.22 -11.67 11.18
C MET A 44 -46.59 -12.35 11.18
N PRO A 45 -47.73 -11.64 11.25
CA PRO A 45 -49.05 -12.27 11.16
C PRO A 45 -49.28 -12.98 9.82
N ILE A 46 -48.81 -12.41 8.72
CA ILE A 46 -48.91 -13.01 7.37
C ILE A 46 -48.09 -14.30 7.30
N LEU A 47 -46.83 -14.24 7.76
CA LEU A 47 -45.94 -15.41 7.80
C LEU A 47 -46.52 -16.52 8.68
N ALA A 48 -47.06 -16.18 9.84
CA ALA A 48 -47.72 -17.14 10.72
C ALA A 48 -48.92 -17.80 10.02
N ALA A 49 -49.79 -17.02 9.36
CA ALA A 49 -50.93 -17.56 8.62
C ALA A 49 -50.49 -18.54 7.51
N ILE A 50 -49.41 -18.22 6.77
CA ILE A 50 -48.85 -19.09 5.73
C ILE A 50 -48.30 -20.40 6.34
N ILE A 51 -47.46 -20.29 7.37
CA ILE A 51 -46.81 -21.45 8.01
C ILE A 51 -47.87 -22.37 8.62
N PHE A 52 -48.77 -21.86 9.44
CA PHE A 52 -49.82 -22.67 10.06
C PHE A 52 -50.84 -23.19 9.05
N GLY A 53 -51.11 -22.44 7.97
CA GLY A 53 -51.91 -22.92 6.85
C GLY A 53 -51.28 -24.12 6.14
N SER A 54 -49.94 -24.12 5.98
CA SER A 54 -49.21 -25.22 5.34
C SER A 54 -49.05 -26.47 6.21
N LEU A 55 -49.13 -26.32 7.54
CA LEU A 55 -48.97 -27.42 8.51
C LEU A 55 -50.29 -28.12 8.86
N ALA A 56 -51.44 -27.53 8.54
CA ALA A 56 -52.74 -28.14 8.84
C ALA A 56 -53.04 -29.29 7.86
N GLU A 57 -53.17 -30.52 8.37
CA GLU A 57 -53.43 -31.75 7.58
C GLU A 57 -54.67 -31.65 6.68
N GLU A 58 -55.66 -30.89 7.10
CA GLU A 58 -56.77 -30.47 6.25
C GLU A 58 -56.59 -28.97 5.98
N ASN A 59 -56.29 -28.59 4.74
CA ASN A 59 -56.11 -27.21 4.23
C ASN A 59 -57.37 -26.33 4.41
N LYS A 60 -57.84 -26.16 5.65
CA LYS A 60 -58.98 -25.34 6.00
C LYS A 60 -58.49 -23.91 6.17
N LEU A 61 -58.87 -23.06 5.22
CA LEU A 61 -58.70 -21.60 5.25
C LEU A 61 -59.00 -21.02 6.63
N SER A 62 -59.99 -21.57 7.34
CA SER A 62 -60.37 -21.15 8.70
C SER A 62 -59.24 -21.28 9.72
N THR A 63 -58.45 -22.35 9.67
CA THR A 63 -57.33 -22.58 10.59
C THR A 63 -56.21 -21.57 10.35
N ALA A 64 -55.89 -21.31 9.08
CA ALA A 64 -54.92 -20.28 8.69
C ALA A 64 -55.35 -18.88 9.13
N LEU A 65 -56.64 -18.54 8.96
CA LEU A 65 -57.19 -17.25 9.40
C LEU A 65 -57.15 -17.08 10.91
N ILE A 66 -57.56 -18.10 11.68
CA ILE A 66 -57.52 -18.07 13.16
C ILE A 66 -56.08 -17.91 13.64
N ALA A 67 -55.14 -18.68 13.10
CA ALA A 67 -53.72 -18.56 13.44
C ALA A 67 -53.18 -17.16 13.12
N GLY A 68 -53.56 -16.59 11.97
CA GLY A 68 -53.21 -15.22 11.59
C GLY A 68 -53.75 -14.16 12.56
N PHE A 69 -55.00 -14.27 13.00
CA PHE A 69 -55.59 -13.34 13.98
C PHE A 69 -54.97 -13.47 15.37
N VAL A 70 -54.68 -14.69 15.82
CA VAL A 70 -53.97 -14.92 17.09
C VAL A 70 -52.56 -14.33 17.03
N ALA A 71 -51.83 -14.57 15.93
CA ALA A 71 -50.51 -13.99 15.71
C ALA A 71 -50.57 -12.45 15.65
N LEU A 72 -51.59 -11.87 15.02
CA LEU A 72 -51.83 -10.43 15.01
C LEU A 72 -52.04 -9.88 16.43
N GLY A 73 -52.87 -10.54 17.25
CA GLY A 73 -53.09 -10.14 18.63
C GLY A 73 -51.81 -10.18 19.47
N ILE A 74 -51.01 -11.25 19.33
CA ILE A 74 -49.73 -11.38 20.03
C ILE A 74 -48.73 -10.31 19.57
N THR A 75 -48.58 -10.13 18.26
CA THR A 75 -47.64 -9.14 17.69
C THR A 75 -48.02 -7.72 18.09
N LEU A 76 -49.31 -7.35 18.12
CA LEU A 76 -49.76 -6.04 18.58
C LEU A 76 -49.42 -5.74 20.05
N ILE A 77 -49.21 -6.76 20.89
CA ILE A 77 -48.82 -6.57 22.30
C ILE A 77 -47.30 -6.64 22.46
N VAL A 78 -46.68 -7.67 21.89
CA VAL A 78 -45.25 -7.97 22.07
C VAL A 78 -44.38 -6.98 21.30
N THR A 79 -44.74 -6.67 20.06
CA THR A 79 -43.91 -5.81 19.18
C THR A 79 -43.75 -4.40 19.73
N PRO A 80 -44.81 -3.68 20.20
CA PRO A 80 -44.63 -2.38 20.84
C PRO A 80 -43.76 -2.43 22.11
N LEU A 81 -43.89 -3.48 22.92
CA LEU A 81 -43.12 -3.62 24.15
C LEU A 81 -41.62 -3.82 23.86
N VAL A 82 -41.29 -4.76 22.97
CA VAL A 82 -39.90 -5.02 22.55
C VAL A 82 -39.31 -3.80 21.83
N SER A 83 -40.04 -3.22 20.88
CA SER A 83 -39.58 -2.04 20.14
C SER A 83 -39.37 -0.84 21.05
N GLY A 84 -40.24 -0.63 22.05
CA GLY A 84 -40.09 0.41 23.05
C GLY A 84 -38.79 0.26 23.86
N LEU A 85 -38.46 -0.96 24.28
CA LEU A 85 -37.19 -1.25 24.97
C LEU A 85 -35.98 -1.00 24.06
N VAL A 86 -36.03 -1.45 22.80
CA VAL A 86 -34.96 -1.23 21.82
C VAL A 86 -34.77 0.27 21.55
N LEU A 87 -35.84 1.02 21.32
CA LEU A 87 -35.80 2.46 21.09
C LEU A 87 -35.26 3.22 22.31
N PHE A 88 -35.67 2.82 23.51
CA PHE A 88 -35.15 3.38 24.76
C PHE A 88 -33.64 3.14 24.89
N SER A 89 -33.19 1.91 24.63
CA SER A 89 -31.77 1.55 24.66
C SER A 89 -30.96 2.34 23.61
N LEU A 90 -31.47 2.45 22.38
CA LEU A 90 -30.84 3.23 21.31
C LEU A 90 -30.75 4.72 21.67
N ALA A 91 -31.80 5.30 22.25
CA ALA A 91 -31.82 6.69 22.67
C ALA A 91 -30.85 6.96 23.82
N ALA A 92 -30.85 6.10 24.86
CA ALA A 92 -29.93 6.22 25.99
C ALA A 92 -28.46 6.06 25.53
N GLY A 93 -28.19 5.09 24.65
CA GLY A 93 -26.89 4.89 24.03
C GLY A 93 -26.45 6.09 23.19
N GLY A 94 -27.35 6.65 22.37
CA GLY A 94 -27.08 7.83 21.55
C GLY A 94 -26.73 9.07 22.37
N ILE A 95 -27.40 9.29 23.51
CA ILE A 95 -27.05 10.38 24.44
C ILE A 95 -25.66 10.16 25.03
N LYS A 96 -25.34 8.94 25.47
CA LYS A 96 -24.01 8.60 26.01
C LYS A 96 -22.91 8.79 24.95
N ASP A 97 -23.15 8.31 23.74
CA ASP A 97 -22.20 8.41 22.63
C ASP A 97 -21.99 9.86 22.18
N PHE A 98 -23.04 10.70 22.22
CA PHE A 98 -22.92 12.14 21.97
C PHE A 98 -21.90 12.81 22.91
N PHE A 99 -22.02 12.58 24.22
CA PHE A 99 -21.08 13.16 25.20
C PHE A 99 -19.68 12.57 25.06
N ARG A 100 -19.56 11.25 24.83
CA ARG A 100 -18.27 10.60 24.60
C ARG A 100 -17.57 11.17 23.37
N ALA A 101 -18.30 11.33 22.26
CA ALA A 101 -17.80 11.89 21.02
C ALA A 101 -17.36 13.36 21.19
N ALA A 102 -18.04 14.13 22.04
CA ALA A 102 -17.67 15.52 22.32
C ALA A 102 -16.33 15.62 23.02
N VAL A 103 -16.13 14.81 24.06
CA VAL A 103 -14.87 14.73 24.81
C VAL A 103 -13.74 14.21 23.92
N PHE A 104 -14.02 13.15 23.16
CA PHE A 104 -13.06 12.57 22.23
C PHE A 104 -12.63 13.58 21.14
N GLY A 105 -13.58 14.29 20.53
CA GLY A 105 -13.28 15.29 19.49
C GLY A 105 -12.48 16.47 20.01
N LEU A 106 -12.71 16.88 21.27
CA LEU A 106 -11.94 17.93 21.92
C LEU A 106 -10.47 17.50 22.08
N SER A 107 -10.24 16.27 22.56
CA SER A 107 -8.90 15.69 22.75
C SER A 107 -8.18 15.46 21.42
N ASP A 108 -8.84 14.77 20.48
CA ASP A 108 -8.30 14.41 19.16
C ASP A 108 -7.93 15.65 18.36
N GLY A 109 -8.82 16.67 18.34
CA GLY A 109 -8.55 17.93 17.67
C GLY A 109 -7.40 18.74 18.29
N TYR A 110 -7.17 18.62 19.60
CA TYR A 110 -6.06 19.28 20.29
C TYR A 110 -4.71 18.58 20.06
N GLN A 111 -4.70 17.24 20.11
CA GLN A 111 -3.51 16.42 19.94
C GLN A 111 -3.02 16.45 18.50
N ASN A 112 -3.91 16.15 17.55
CA ASN A 112 -3.57 16.00 16.13
C ASN A 112 -3.56 17.34 15.36
N GLY A 113 -4.16 18.39 15.93
CA GLY A 113 -3.86 19.79 15.61
C GLY A 113 -4.13 20.26 14.18
N LEU A 114 -4.84 19.48 13.37
CA LEU A 114 -5.17 19.78 11.98
C LEU A 114 -6.69 19.71 11.81
N PHE A 115 -7.32 20.85 11.53
CA PHE A 115 -8.75 20.93 11.17
C PHE A 115 -9.13 19.89 10.08
N PHE A 116 -8.27 19.72 9.08
CA PHE A 116 -8.46 18.73 8.01
C PHE A 116 -8.46 17.29 8.50
N HIS A 117 -7.66 16.94 9.52
CA HIS A 117 -7.64 15.60 10.09
C HIS A 117 -8.98 15.27 10.73
N VAL A 118 -9.48 16.17 11.57
CA VAL A 118 -10.79 16.03 12.25
C VAL A 118 -11.93 15.96 11.23
N LEU A 119 -11.89 16.81 10.19
CA LEU A 119 -12.91 16.81 9.15
C LEU A 119 -12.90 15.52 8.34
N TRP A 120 -11.72 15.03 7.94
CA TRP A 120 -11.58 13.78 7.21
C TRP A 120 -12.03 12.57 8.05
N ARG A 121 -11.59 12.48 9.30
CA ARG A 121 -11.96 11.40 10.23
C ARG A 121 -13.45 11.41 10.54
N SER A 122 -14.05 12.59 10.68
CA SER A 122 -15.51 12.75 10.79
C SER A 122 -16.24 12.27 9.53
N LEU A 123 -15.63 12.29 8.35
CA LEU A 123 -16.27 11.76 7.14
C LEU A 123 -16.03 10.24 6.94
N SER A 124 -14.86 9.71 7.32
CA SER A 124 -14.48 8.33 7.00
C SER A 124 -15.00 7.29 8.01
N ASP A 125 -14.98 7.56 9.32
CA ASP A 125 -15.05 6.49 10.31
C ASP A 125 -16.41 6.42 10.99
N PHE A 126 -17.35 5.56 10.58
CA PHE A 126 -18.70 5.53 11.19
C PHE A 126 -18.79 4.71 12.49
N ILE A 127 -17.97 3.66 12.62
CA ILE A 127 -18.04 2.69 13.74
C ILE A 127 -17.53 3.28 15.05
N VAL A 128 -16.58 4.23 14.97
CA VAL A 128 -15.95 4.85 16.16
C VAL A 128 -16.95 5.66 16.98
N PHE A 129 -17.96 6.25 16.32
CA PHE A 129 -18.85 7.25 16.94
C PHE A 129 -20.17 6.69 17.48
N ASN A 130 -20.43 5.38 17.37
CA ASN A 130 -21.66 4.77 17.85
C ASN A 130 -21.45 3.35 18.38
N SER A 131 -21.73 3.16 19.66
CA SER A 131 -21.59 1.88 20.36
C SER A 131 -22.61 0.84 19.89
N ASN A 132 -23.85 1.26 19.60
CA ASN A 132 -24.90 0.36 19.11
C ASN A 132 -24.57 -0.17 17.71
N LEU A 133 -23.97 0.65 16.84
CA LEU A 133 -23.49 0.20 15.54
C LEU A 133 -22.38 -0.85 15.67
N ARG A 134 -21.47 -0.68 16.64
CA ARG A 134 -20.41 -1.66 16.93
C ARG A 134 -21.00 -2.99 17.38
N ILE A 135 -21.99 -2.97 18.28
CA ILE A 135 -22.72 -4.16 18.73
C ILE A 135 -23.47 -4.81 17.55
N ALA A 136 -24.15 -4.01 16.71
CA ALA A 136 -24.87 -4.53 15.56
C ALA A 136 -23.93 -5.22 14.55
N VAL A 137 -22.76 -4.64 14.27
CA VAL A 137 -21.74 -5.26 13.42
C VAL A 137 -21.20 -6.54 14.06
N ALA A 138 -20.92 -6.55 15.36
CA ALA A 138 -20.48 -7.75 16.06
C ALA A 138 -21.52 -8.88 15.98
N VAL A 139 -22.80 -8.56 16.20
CA VAL A 139 -23.90 -9.52 16.11
C VAL A 139 -24.11 -10.02 14.67
N LEU A 140 -24.04 -9.13 13.67
CA LEU A 140 -24.12 -9.52 12.25
C LEU A 140 -22.96 -10.43 11.85
N ASN A 141 -21.75 -10.12 12.30
CA ASN A 141 -20.57 -10.96 12.06
C ASN A 141 -20.72 -12.33 12.74
N ALA A 142 -21.22 -12.36 13.98
CA ALA A 142 -21.48 -13.61 14.71
C ALA A 142 -22.59 -14.47 14.06
N MET A 143 -23.61 -13.84 13.46
CA MET A 143 -24.64 -14.57 12.70
C MET A 143 -24.14 -15.04 11.33
N GLY A 144 -23.26 -14.28 10.68
CA GLY A 144 -22.62 -14.65 9.41
C GLY A 144 -21.56 -15.73 9.56
N SER A 145 -20.93 -15.84 10.72
CA SER A 145 -19.87 -16.81 11.04
C SER A 145 -20.39 -18.21 11.40
N SER A 146 -21.70 -18.48 11.29
CA SER A 146 -22.19 -19.88 11.26
C SER A 146 -21.72 -20.68 10.02
N ARG A 147 -20.90 -20.08 9.15
CA ARG A 147 -20.12 -20.76 8.10
C ARG A 147 -18.61 -20.53 8.17
N VAL A 148 -18.11 -19.83 9.18
CA VAL A 148 -16.66 -19.59 9.37
C VAL A 148 -16.38 -19.63 10.86
N GLU A 149 -15.74 -20.72 11.32
CA GLU A 149 -15.20 -20.83 12.68
C GLU A 149 -14.41 -19.56 13.07
N GLY A 150 -14.59 -19.13 14.32
CA GLY A 150 -13.65 -18.23 15.00
C GLY A 150 -13.87 -16.74 14.74
N ILE A 151 -14.71 -16.08 15.54
CA ILE A 151 -14.47 -14.66 15.86
C ILE A 151 -14.52 -14.55 17.39
N ASP A 152 -13.34 -14.38 17.97
CA ASP A 152 -13.13 -14.23 19.41
C ASP A 152 -13.71 -12.89 19.90
N GLU A 153 -14.68 -12.97 20.81
CA GLU A 153 -15.28 -11.80 21.48
C GLU A 153 -14.24 -10.95 22.25
N GLN A 154 -13.09 -11.53 22.64
CA GLN A 154 -12.03 -10.80 23.32
C GLN A 154 -11.31 -9.79 22.40
N ALA A 155 -11.16 -10.09 21.11
CA ALA A 155 -10.56 -9.17 20.14
C ALA A 155 -11.45 -7.94 19.88
N LEU A 156 -12.77 -8.11 19.93
CA LEU A 156 -13.75 -7.02 19.81
C LEU A 156 -13.81 -6.13 21.06
N ALA A 157 -13.55 -6.70 22.25
CA ALA A 157 -13.42 -5.94 23.48
C ALA A 157 -12.11 -5.13 23.54
N GLN A 158 -11.00 -5.67 23.00
CA GLN A 158 -9.70 -5.00 22.93
C GLN A 158 -9.69 -3.79 21.96
N LEU A 159 -10.53 -3.77 20.92
CA LEU A 159 -10.75 -2.58 20.08
C LEU A 159 -11.46 -1.41 20.79
N GLY A 160 -11.83 -1.56 22.06
CA GLY A 160 -12.49 -0.55 22.89
C GLY A 160 -11.58 0.19 23.86
N ASP A 161 -10.39 -0.32 24.14
CA ASP A 161 -9.46 0.19 25.17
C ASP A 161 -8.13 0.58 24.51
N GLU A 162 -8.00 1.86 24.14
CA GLU A 162 -6.90 2.40 23.32
C GLU A 162 -5.53 2.45 24.03
N ASN A 163 -5.37 1.90 25.24
CA ASN A 163 -4.14 2.03 26.00
C ASN A 163 -3.28 0.75 26.11
N ASP A 164 -3.72 -0.40 25.60
CA ASP A 164 -2.88 -1.62 25.60
C ASP A 164 -3.40 -2.69 24.60
N VAL A 165 -3.56 -2.30 23.33
CA VAL A 165 -3.91 -3.27 22.27
C VAL A 165 -2.64 -4.03 21.89
N ASP A 166 -2.47 -5.23 22.43
CA ASP A 166 -1.48 -6.20 21.97
C ASP A 166 -1.96 -6.77 20.62
N PHE A 167 -1.52 -6.17 19.51
CA PHE A 167 -1.98 -6.46 18.13
C PHE A 167 -1.75 -7.92 17.66
N TYR A 168 -1.22 -8.80 18.51
CA TYR A 168 -0.85 -10.17 18.19
C TYR A 168 -1.84 -11.24 18.66
N ALA A 169 -2.96 -10.88 19.32
CA ALA A 169 -4.00 -11.83 19.74
C ALA A 169 -5.05 -12.15 18.66
N LEU A 170 -4.87 -11.70 17.41
CA LEU A 170 -5.73 -12.09 16.28
C LEU A 170 -5.26 -13.41 15.67
N GLU A 171 -5.52 -14.51 16.37
CA GLU A 171 -5.42 -15.87 15.82
C GLU A 171 -6.58 -16.11 14.85
N ASP A 172 -6.33 -15.98 13.54
CA ASP A 172 -6.95 -16.80 12.48
C ASP A 172 -6.34 -16.50 11.10
N VAL A 173 -5.00 -16.47 11.04
CA VAL A 173 -4.28 -16.69 9.79
C VAL A 173 -3.95 -18.19 9.77
N PRO A 174 -4.27 -18.95 8.71
CA PRO A 174 -3.90 -20.35 8.63
C PRO A 174 -2.38 -20.47 8.76
N VAL A 175 -1.94 -20.89 9.94
CA VAL A 175 -0.54 -21.16 10.23
C VAL A 175 -0.15 -22.33 9.36
N VAL A 176 0.59 -22.05 8.29
CA VAL A 176 1.30 -23.09 7.56
C VAL A 176 2.35 -23.63 8.53
N ASN A 177 2.04 -24.76 9.18
CA ASN A 177 2.82 -25.45 10.22
C ASN A 177 4.16 -26.03 9.74
N GLN A 178 4.89 -25.31 8.88
CA GLN A 178 6.29 -25.59 8.61
C GLN A 178 7.12 -24.58 9.39
N PRO A 179 7.97 -24.99 10.35
CA PRO A 179 8.89 -24.09 11.03
C PRO A 179 9.66 -23.30 9.97
N ASN A 180 9.46 -21.98 9.99
CA ASN A 180 10.01 -21.08 8.98
C ASN A 180 11.53 -21.01 9.18
N ASP A 181 12.29 -21.34 8.14
CA ASP A 181 13.71 -21.00 8.09
C ASP A 181 13.83 -19.49 7.82
N PHE A 182 13.59 -18.71 8.87
CA PHE A 182 13.66 -17.26 8.87
C PHE A 182 15.03 -16.74 8.36
N SER A 183 16.06 -17.58 8.41
CA SER A 183 17.40 -17.24 7.93
C SER A 183 17.46 -16.95 6.43
N ASP A 184 16.48 -17.41 5.64
CA ASP A 184 16.42 -17.17 4.20
C ASP A 184 15.90 -15.78 3.81
N ILE A 185 15.14 -15.12 4.70
CA ILE A 185 14.53 -13.80 4.46
C ILE A 185 15.45 -12.68 4.94
N VAL A 186 16.16 -12.89 6.06
CA VAL A 186 17.12 -11.93 6.60
C VAL A 186 18.46 -12.12 5.92
N GLU A 187 18.77 -11.18 5.03
CA GLU A 187 19.99 -11.28 4.24
C GLU A 187 21.21 -11.02 5.13
N GLN A 188 22.09 -12.02 5.25
CA GLN A 188 23.32 -11.85 6.01
C GLN A 188 24.26 -10.86 5.29
N PRO A 189 25.01 -10.03 6.03
CA PRO A 189 25.85 -8.96 5.46
C PRO A 189 26.97 -9.43 4.49
N SER A 190 27.23 -10.72 4.40
CA SER A 190 28.40 -11.32 3.76
C SER A 190 28.30 -11.48 2.23
N GLN A 191 27.11 -11.37 1.62
CA GLN A 191 26.93 -11.67 0.19
C GLN A 191 26.78 -10.44 -0.73
N VAL A 192 26.72 -9.22 -0.19
CA VAL A 192 26.54 -8.02 -1.00
C VAL A 192 27.91 -7.42 -1.32
N VAL A 193 28.28 -7.39 -2.59
CA VAL A 193 29.40 -6.57 -3.09
C VAL A 193 29.18 -5.16 -2.55
N LYS A 194 30.04 -4.70 -1.62
CA LYS A 194 29.97 -3.38 -0.96
C LYS A 194 30.11 -2.27 -2.00
N LYS A 195 29.03 -1.98 -2.71
CA LYS A 195 28.90 -0.79 -3.55
C LYS A 195 28.63 0.36 -2.61
N VAL A 196 29.59 1.27 -2.50
CA VAL A 196 29.42 2.49 -1.71
C VAL A 196 28.39 3.37 -2.42
N PHE A 197 27.33 3.73 -1.70
CA PHE A 197 26.33 4.67 -2.15
C PHE A 197 26.97 6.04 -2.38
N LYS A 198 26.74 6.59 -3.57
CA LYS A 198 27.12 7.95 -3.94
C LYS A 198 25.86 8.68 -4.38
N PRO A 199 25.34 9.64 -3.59
CA PRO A 199 24.18 10.44 -3.97
C PRO A 199 24.34 11.07 -5.34
N LEU A 200 23.24 11.26 -6.07
CA LEU A 200 23.24 12.03 -7.32
C LEU A 200 23.63 13.48 -7.05
N THR A 201 24.46 14.07 -7.91
CA THR A 201 24.81 15.50 -7.81
C THR A 201 23.64 16.38 -8.23
N SER A 202 23.63 17.65 -7.82
CA SER A 202 22.59 18.59 -8.25
C SER A 202 22.50 18.71 -9.78
N GLU A 203 23.64 18.67 -10.47
CA GLU A 203 23.68 18.66 -11.95
C GLU A 203 23.05 17.38 -12.54
N GLU A 204 23.35 16.21 -11.97
CA GLU A 204 22.74 14.93 -12.37
C GLU A 204 21.22 14.96 -12.14
N LEU A 205 20.75 15.57 -11.04
CA LEU A 205 19.33 15.69 -10.72
C LEU A 205 18.60 16.60 -11.70
N GLU A 206 19.14 17.78 -12.03
CA GLU A 206 18.52 18.69 -13.00
C GLU A 206 18.49 18.07 -14.41
N LEU A 207 19.57 17.40 -14.83
CA LEU A 207 19.60 16.68 -16.09
C LEU A 207 18.57 15.55 -16.11
N ALA A 208 18.46 14.76 -15.04
CA ALA A 208 17.49 13.67 -14.96
C ALA A 208 16.03 14.16 -14.99
N ARG A 209 15.73 15.33 -14.43
CA ARG A 209 14.39 15.95 -14.50
C ARG A 209 13.97 16.30 -15.92
N SER A 210 14.93 16.60 -16.80
CA SER A 210 14.67 16.94 -18.21
C SER A 210 14.40 15.72 -19.10
N GLN A 211 14.48 14.50 -18.54
CA GLN A 211 14.46 13.25 -19.31
C GLN A 211 13.29 12.37 -18.88
N ASP A 212 12.29 12.26 -19.76
CA ASP A 212 11.08 11.48 -19.50
C ASP A 212 11.39 10.00 -19.19
N SER A 213 12.43 9.44 -19.83
CA SER A 213 12.84 8.04 -19.68
C SER A 213 13.29 7.64 -18.28
N VAL A 214 13.75 8.60 -17.46
CA VAL A 214 14.20 8.36 -16.08
C VAL A 214 13.31 9.02 -15.03
N SER A 215 12.29 9.77 -15.44
CA SER A 215 11.42 10.54 -14.54
C SER A 215 10.79 9.71 -13.42
N ALA A 216 10.23 8.54 -13.74
CA ALA A 216 9.63 7.62 -12.77
C ALA A 216 10.68 7.06 -11.79
N LEU A 217 11.84 6.64 -12.29
CA LEU A 217 12.94 6.11 -11.47
C LEU A 217 13.52 7.21 -10.57
N LEU A 218 13.61 8.45 -11.06
CA LEU A 218 14.04 9.62 -10.30
C LEU A 218 13.05 9.96 -9.19
N ALA A 219 11.75 9.84 -9.45
CA ALA A 219 10.72 10.04 -8.42
C ALA A 219 10.87 9.01 -7.29
N SER A 220 11.01 7.72 -7.61
CA SER A 220 11.27 6.66 -6.61
C SER A 220 12.59 6.89 -5.85
N TYR A 221 13.66 7.30 -6.55
CA TYR A 221 14.95 7.64 -5.93
C TYR A 221 14.81 8.79 -4.93
N ASN A 222 14.15 9.89 -5.30
CA ASN A 222 14.00 11.06 -4.44
C ASN A 222 13.13 10.75 -3.22
N ASP A 223 12.03 10.01 -3.41
CA ASP A 223 11.17 9.57 -2.31
C ASP A 223 11.95 8.74 -1.28
N LEU A 224 12.62 7.68 -1.73
CA LEU A 224 13.39 6.82 -0.83
C LEU A 224 14.56 7.57 -0.19
N HIS A 225 15.28 8.40 -0.95
CA HIS A 225 16.39 9.21 -0.42
C HIS A 225 15.91 10.16 0.68
N GLN A 226 14.78 10.83 0.47
CA GLN A 226 14.20 11.74 1.47
C GLN A 226 13.78 10.98 2.73
N ARG A 227 13.08 9.85 2.60
CA ARG A 227 12.66 9.03 3.75
C ARG A 227 13.87 8.51 4.54
N LEU A 228 14.92 8.04 3.87
CA LEU A 228 16.14 7.59 4.53
C LEU A 228 16.96 8.73 5.15
N THR A 229 16.92 9.93 4.56
CA THR A 229 17.55 11.11 5.17
C THR A 229 16.88 11.47 6.49
N LEU A 230 15.54 11.47 6.53
CA LEU A 230 14.78 11.69 7.77
C LEU A 230 15.07 10.60 8.81
N LEU A 231 15.17 9.34 8.37
CA LEU A 231 15.56 8.23 9.25
C LEU A 231 16.97 8.42 9.83
N ASP A 232 17.96 8.81 9.02
CA ASP A 232 19.32 9.06 9.49
C ASP A 232 19.40 10.24 10.48
N GLU A 233 18.61 11.30 10.25
CA GLU A 233 18.48 12.41 11.19
C GLU A 233 17.87 11.96 12.52
N GLU A 234 16.84 11.12 12.47
CA GLU A 234 16.17 10.57 13.65
C GLU A 234 17.09 9.64 14.46
N ILE A 235 17.80 8.72 13.80
CA ILE A 235 18.82 7.87 14.44
C ILE A 235 19.88 8.72 15.14
N ARG A 236 20.34 9.80 14.48
CA ARG A 236 21.34 10.72 15.05
C ARG A 236 20.79 11.46 16.27
N ASN A 237 19.56 11.95 16.20
CA ASN A 237 18.91 12.69 17.28
C ASN A 237 18.73 11.83 18.54
N ARG A 238 18.33 10.56 18.39
CA ARG A 238 18.23 9.59 19.50
C ARG A 238 19.55 9.30 20.18
N GLY A 239 20.63 9.26 19.42
CA GLY A 239 21.99 9.14 19.98
C GLY A 239 22.40 10.33 20.85
N THR A 240 21.80 11.51 20.63
CA THR A 240 22.14 12.75 21.34
C THR A 240 21.21 13.10 22.50
N ASN A 241 19.92 12.75 22.42
CA ASN A 241 18.92 13.07 23.44
C ASN A 241 18.21 11.78 23.90
N HIS A 242 18.50 11.32 25.11
CA HIS A 242 17.89 10.12 25.70
C HIS A 242 16.39 10.27 26.04
N ASP A 243 15.88 11.50 26.17
CA ASP A 243 14.51 11.81 26.63
C ASP A 243 13.68 12.61 25.61
N ALA A 244 14.16 12.79 24.38
CA ALA A 244 13.36 13.49 23.39
C ALA A 244 12.29 12.54 22.84
N ASP A 245 11.01 12.84 23.15
CA ASP A 245 9.81 12.42 22.41
C ASP A 245 9.93 12.92 20.95
N LEU A 246 10.88 12.34 20.22
CA LEU A 246 11.10 12.63 18.82
C LEU A 246 9.90 12.10 18.04
N ALA A 247 9.53 12.86 17.00
CA ALA A 247 8.50 12.48 16.05
C ALA A 247 8.84 11.07 15.55
N THR A 248 8.16 10.08 16.10
CA THR A 248 8.58 8.69 16.01
C THR A 248 8.37 8.30 14.57
N LEU A 249 9.45 8.11 13.82
CA LEU A 249 9.35 7.56 12.48
C LEU A 249 8.55 6.25 12.61
N GLU A 250 7.36 6.25 12.02
CA GLU A 250 6.43 5.13 12.12
C GLU A 250 6.83 4.05 11.12
N ASP A 251 6.65 2.80 11.52
CA ASP A 251 6.78 1.65 10.64
C ASP A 251 5.79 1.77 9.48
N GLU A 252 6.29 1.64 8.25
CA GLU A 252 5.47 1.82 7.04
C GLU A 252 4.51 0.66 6.76
N LEU A 253 4.67 -0.47 7.47
CA LEU A 253 3.82 -1.65 7.36
C LEU A 253 2.92 -1.82 8.58
N VAL A 254 3.37 -1.43 9.77
CA VAL A 254 2.62 -1.55 11.03
C VAL A 254 2.33 -0.17 11.59
N VAL A 255 1.12 0.33 11.33
CA VAL A 255 0.67 1.66 11.77
C VAL A 255 0.83 1.81 13.28
N TYR A 256 1.18 3.02 13.74
CA TYR A 256 1.39 3.35 15.16
C TYR A 256 2.54 2.60 15.84
N THR A 257 3.40 1.92 15.08
CA THR A 257 4.60 1.28 15.63
C THR A 257 5.81 2.18 15.42
N ALA A 258 6.45 2.56 16.53
CA ALA A 258 7.70 3.30 16.49
C ALA A 258 8.86 2.42 16.02
N ILE A 259 9.63 2.88 15.03
CA ILE A 259 10.84 2.19 14.58
C ILE A 259 11.92 2.33 15.65
N LYS A 260 12.36 1.24 16.28
CA LYS A 260 13.47 1.21 17.26
C LYS A 260 14.76 0.73 16.60
N GLU A 261 14.68 -0.40 15.88
CA GLU A 261 15.78 -0.98 15.12
C GLU A 261 15.43 -0.92 13.63
N PRO A 262 15.91 0.07 12.86
CA PRO A 262 15.49 0.23 11.48
C PRO A 262 15.96 -0.93 10.59
N ALA A 263 15.05 -1.42 9.77
CA ALA A 263 15.32 -2.36 8.70
C ALA A 263 14.62 -1.94 7.41
N LEU A 264 15.10 -2.44 6.29
CA LEU A 264 14.51 -2.27 4.96
C LEU A 264 13.93 -3.59 4.50
N LEU A 265 12.63 -3.60 4.21
CA LEU A 265 11.99 -4.69 3.49
C LEU A 265 12.00 -4.34 1.99
N VAL A 266 12.78 -5.07 1.21
CA VAL A 266 13.02 -4.81 -0.21
C VAL A 266 12.35 -5.90 -1.04
N LYS A 267 11.46 -5.50 -1.97
CA LYS A 267 10.99 -6.41 -3.02
C LYS A 267 12.04 -6.47 -4.13
N GLN A 268 12.49 -7.67 -4.45
CA GLN A 268 13.50 -7.96 -5.46
C GLN A 268 12.91 -8.79 -6.59
N TYR A 269 13.44 -8.63 -7.81
CA TYR A 269 13.19 -9.51 -8.95
C TYR A 269 14.50 -10.08 -9.47
N GLN A 270 14.46 -11.27 -10.07
CA GLN A 270 15.63 -11.89 -10.68
C GLN A 270 15.81 -11.37 -12.11
N ASP A 271 16.96 -10.74 -12.41
CA ASP A 271 17.29 -10.30 -13.77
C ASP A 271 17.72 -11.48 -14.67
N ASP A 272 17.92 -11.21 -15.97
CA ASP A 272 18.28 -12.24 -16.96
C ASP A 272 19.66 -12.87 -16.70
N ASN A 273 20.48 -12.24 -15.85
CA ASN A 273 21.78 -12.75 -15.41
C ASN A 273 21.69 -13.51 -14.08
N GLY A 274 20.48 -13.80 -13.61
CA GLY A 274 20.22 -14.46 -12.34
C GLY A 274 20.45 -13.59 -11.11
N ARG A 275 20.68 -12.28 -11.26
CA ARG A 275 20.96 -11.36 -10.15
C ARG A 275 19.66 -10.79 -9.60
N TRP A 276 19.53 -10.77 -8.29
CA TRP A 276 18.42 -10.13 -7.60
C TRP A 276 18.60 -8.62 -7.56
N ARG A 277 17.66 -7.89 -8.16
CA ARG A 277 17.63 -6.42 -8.19
C ARG A 277 16.41 -5.90 -7.46
N ALA A 278 16.53 -4.73 -6.85
CA ALA A 278 15.41 -4.09 -6.18
C ALA A 278 14.38 -3.58 -7.21
N ILE A 279 13.10 -3.69 -6.86
CA ILE A 279 12.02 -3.07 -7.63
C ILE A 279 11.86 -1.63 -7.13
N PRO A 280 11.99 -0.61 -7.99
CA PRO A 280 11.87 0.79 -7.59
C PRO A 280 10.52 1.13 -6.96
N GLY A 281 10.53 1.95 -5.91
CA GLY A 281 9.35 2.45 -5.21
C GLY A 281 8.70 1.47 -4.25
N LEU A 282 9.25 0.26 -4.06
CA LEU A 282 8.64 -0.78 -3.22
C LEU A 282 9.41 -1.06 -1.93
N THR A 283 10.56 -0.42 -1.68
CA THR A 283 11.27 -0.55 -0.40
C THR A 283 10.49 0.11 0.73
N LYS A 284 10.30 -0.64 1.81
CA LYS A 284 9.63 -0.20 3.04
C LYS A 284 10.60 -0.08 4.20
N ILE A 285 10.46 0.99 4.98
CA ILE A 285 11.20 1.18 6.23
C ILE A 285 10.35 0.59 7.36
N VAL A 286 10.93 -0.34 8.11
CA VAL A 286 10.22 -1.11 9.14
C VAL A 286 11.05 -1.19 10.42
N ASP A 287 10.40 -1.47 11.54
CA ASP A 287 11.06 -1.91 12.75
C ASP A 287 11.44 -3.38 12.62
N LYS A 288 12.73 -3.66 12.79
CA LYS A 288 13.27 -5.01 12.71
C LYS A 288 12.55 -5.94 13.67
N ALA A 289 12.53 -5.65 14.97
CA ALA A 289 12.01 -6.61 15.96
C ALA A 289 10.54 -6.97 15.69
N THR A 290 9.72 -5.96 15.41
CA THR A 290 8.31 -6.10 15.04
C THR A 290 8.16 -6.95 13.78
N GLN A 291 8.91 -6.61 12.72
CA GLN A 291 8.84 -7.34 11.47
C GLN A 291 9.37 -8.78 11.60
N GLU A 292 10.46 -9.02 12.34
CA GLU A 292 10.99 -10.36 12.58
C GLU A 292 9.95 -11.25 13.28
N GLN A 293 9.29 -10.72 14.30
CA GLN A 293 8.22 -11.44 15.01
C GLN A 293 7.07 -11.78 14.06
N TRP A 294 6.61 -10.81 13.25
CA TRP A 294 5.58 -11.05 12.24
C TRP A 294 5.99 -12.16 11.26
N LEU A 295 7.21 -12.08 10.73
CA LEU A 295 7.76 -13.01 9.74
C LEU A 295 7.93 -14.43 10.27
N ARG A 296 8.17 -14.60 11.58
CA ARG A 296 8.22 -15.92 12.21
C ARG A 296 6.85 -16.59 12.21
N LEU A 297 5.78 -15.81 12.38
CA LEU A 297 4.40 -16.30 12.43
C LEU A 297 3.78 -16.40 11.02
N ASN A 298 4.16 -15.50 10.11
CA ASN A 298 3.53 -15.33 8.80
C ASN A 298 4.56 -15.30 7.66
N LYS A 299 4.31 -16.10 6.61
CA LYS A 299 5.11 -16.13 5.36
C LYS A 299 4.67 -15.10 4.32
N THR A 300 3.86 -14.12 4.71
CA THR A 300 3.24 -13.15 3.81
C THR A 300 3.53 -11.71 4.22
N HIS A 301 3.62 -10.85 3.22
CA HIS A 301 3.76 -9.41 3.39
C HIS A 301 2.55 -8.83 4.16
N PRO A 302 2.74 -8.00 5.20
CA PRO A 302 1.65 -7.54 6.08
C PRO A 302 0.49 -6.86 5.35
N THR A 303 0.79 -6.01 4.36
CA THR A 303 -0.23 -5.22 3.66
C THR A 303 -0.73 -5.83 2.35
N THR A 304 0.16 -6.36 1.51
CA THR A 304 -0.20 -6.94 0.20
C THR A 304 -0.62 -8.40 0.28
N ARG A 305 -0.33 -9.09 1.39
CA ARG A 305 -0.56 -10.54 1.59
C ARG A 305 0.19 -11.43 0.60
N GLU A 306 1.15 -10.89 -0.14
CA GLU A 306 1.99 -11.68 -1.05
C GLU A 306 2.92 -12.61 -0.25
N PRO A 307 3.17 -13.85 -0.70
CA PRO A 307 4.16 -14.71 -0.09
C PRO A 307 5.58 -14.12 -0.27
N LEU A 308 6.44 -14.29 0.73
CA LEU A 308 7.73 -13.59 0.76
C LEU A 308 8.78 -14.21 -0.16
N ASP A 309 8.85 -15.55 -0.25
CA ASP A 309 9.82 -16.25 -1.12
C ASP A 309 9.31 -16.53 -2.54
N GLY A 310 8.04 -16.20 -2.82
CA GLY A 310 7.40 -16.41 -4.11
C GLY A 310 6.45 -15.28 -4.47
N ALA A 311 6.87 -14.05 -4.22
CA ALA A 311 6.07 -12.85 -4.41
C ALA A 311 5.57 -12.74 -5.86
N ASN A 312 4.53 -11.94 -6.08
CA ASN A 312 3.97 -11.76 -7.42
C ASN A 312 5.07 -11.32 -8.40
N PRO A 313 5.22 -11.99 -9.55
CA PRO A 313 6.25 -11.70 -10.54
C PRO A 313 6.27 -10.22 -10.96
N TYR A 314 7.46 -9.71 -11.28
CA TYR A 314 7.65 -8.37 -11.82
C TYR A 314 8.13 -8.47 -13.26
N ASN A 315 7.32 -7.99 -14.21
CA ASN A 315 7.56 -8.15 -15.65
C ASN A 315 7.86 -9.61 -16.04
N ASP A 316 7.01 -10.53 -15.57
CA ASP A 316 7.13 -11.99 -15.74
C ASP A 316 8.40 -12.62 -15.14
N LYS A 317 9.17 -11.87 -14.34
CA LYS A 317 10.36 -12.39 -13.64
C LYS A 317 10.03 -12.78 -12.21
N PRO A 318 10.63 -13.87 -11.69
CA PRO A 318 10.46 -14.28 -10.29
C PRO A 318 10.78 -13.14 -9.33
N ALA A 319 9.95 -12.97 -8.31
CA ALA A 319 10.10 -11.92 -7.31
C ALA A 319 10.10 -12.49 -5.89
N ARG A 320 10.77 -11.80 -4.98
CA ARG A 320 10.85 -12.15 -3.55
C ARG A 320 11.01 -10.92 -2.68
N TYR A 321 10.72 -11.03 -1.40
CA TYR A 321 11.02 -10.02 -0.39
C TYR A 321 12.26 -10.40 0.41
N ARG A 322 13.13 -9.44 0.69
CA ARG A 322 14.29 -9.61 1.56
C ARG A 322 14.37 -8.49 2.58
N MET A 323 14.66 -8.84 3.82
CA MET A 323 14.82 -7.88 4.90
C MET A 323 16.30 -7.64 5.18
N ARG A 324 16.68 -6.38 5.30
CA ARG A 324 18.06 -5.95 5.56
C ARG A 324 18.10 -4.99 6.74
N VAL A 325 19.02 -5.21 7.67
CA VAL A 325 19.24 -4.27 8.77
C VAL A 325 19.80 -2.96 8.21
N TYR A 326 19.15 -1.85 8.52
CA TYR A 326 19.57 -0.54 8.07
C TYR A 326 20.56 0.08 9.05
N LYS A 327 21.78 0.36 8.60
CA LYS A 327 22.78 1.10 9.40
C LYS A 327 23.10 2.45 8.78
N ASN A 328 23.02 2.54 7.46
CA ASN A 328 23.20 3.77 6.70
C ASN A 328 22.73 3.56 5.26
N MET A 329 22.77 4.62 4.44
CA MET A 329 22.34 4.60 3.04
C MET A 329 23.08 3.57 2.16
N ASN A 330 24.24 3.02 2.55
CA ASN A 330 24.88 1.94 1.80
C ASN A 330 24.13 0.60 1.89
N ASP A 331 23.22 0.44 2.85
CA ASP A 331 22.41 -0.77 3.00
C ASP A 331 21.15 -0.72 2.09
N ALA A 332 20.81 0.45 1.55
CA ALA A 332 19.67 0.67 0.67
C ALA A 332 19.97 0.26 -0.78
N GLN A 333 19.72 -1.02 -1.09
CA GLN A 333 19.95 -1.58 -2.44
C GLN A 333 19.26 -0.78 -3.54
N GLU A 334 17.98 -0.48 -3.36
CA GLU A 334 17.18 0.26 -4.34
C GLU A 334 17.81 1.62 -4.66
N LEU A 335 18.26 2.34 -3.64
CA LEU A 335 18.88 3.65 -3.78
C LEU A 335 20.20 3.58 -4.57
N ILE A 336 21.03 2.58 -4.27
CA ILE A 336 22.29 2.34 -4.99
C ILE A 336 22.01 2.01 -6.45
N GLU A 337 21.11 1.06 -6.71
CA GLU A 337 20.78 0.61 -8.06
C GLU A 337 20.15 1.72 -8.89
N ALA A 338 19.20 2.47 -8.33
CA ALA A 338 18.58 3.62 -8.98
C ALA A 338 19.61 4.69 -9.36
N SER A 339 20.55 5.03 -8.45
CA SER A 339 21.59 6.01 -8.74
C SER A 339 22.52 5.57 -9.90
N ILE A 340 22.82 4.28 -10.00
CA ILE A 340 23.65 3.72 -11.07
C ILE A 340 22.89 3.76 -12.40
N LEU A 341 21.63 3.34 -12.41
CA LEU A 341 20.79 3.32 -13.60
C LEU A 341 20.56 4.73 -14.14
N ILE A 342 20.22 5.70 -13.28
CA ILE A 342 20.05 7.11 -13.68
C ILE A 342 21.33 7.63 -14.33
N ARG A 343 22.50 7.40 -13.71
CA ARG A 343 23.79 7.81 -14.28
C ARG A 343 24.10 7.14 -15.62
N GLN A 344 23.72 5.87 -15.78
CA GLN A 344 23.91 5.16 -17.04
C GLN A 344 23.05 5.76 -18.15
N GLU A 345 21.79 6.08 -17.88
CA GLU A 345 20.92 6.74 -18.85
C GLU A 345 21.39 8.16 -19.19
N LEU A 346 21.78 8.95 -18.19
CA LEU A 346 22.35 10.28 -18.42
C LEU A 346 23.64 10.25 -19.28
N LYS A 347 24.48 9.22 -19.10
CA LYS A 347 25.68 9.04 -19.92
C LYS A 347 25.39 8.72 -21.39
N LYS A 348 24.29 8.04 -21.70
CA LYS A 348 23.87 7.79 -23.10
C LYS A 348 23.47 9.07 -23.80
N LEU A 349 22.94 10.03 -23.05
CA LEU A 349 22.43 11.30 -23.55
C LEU A 349 23.51 12.38 -23.71
N ASN A 350 24.68 12.21 -23.08
CA ASN A 350 25.78 13.15 -23.24
C ASN A 350 26.61 12.79 -24.50
N PRO A 351 26.45 13.51 -25.62
CA PRO A 351 27.15 13.18 -26.87
C PRO A 351 28.67 13.33 -26.77
N ALA A 352 29.20 13.99 -25.73
CA ALA A 352 30.64 14.08 -25.48
C ALA A 352 31.32 12.73 -25.16
N ASN A 353 30.53 11.68 -24.86
CA ASN A 353 31.03 10.32 -24.60
C ASN A 353 30.78 9.33 -25.76
N ILE A 354 30.27 9.81 -26.90
CA ILE A 354 30.40 9.10 -28.18
C ILE A 354 31.82 9.38 -28.64
N GLN A 355 32.73 8.41 -28.50
CA GLN A 355 34.08 8.51 -29.05
C GLN A 355 34.01 9.02 -30.51
N PRO A 356 34.71 10.11 -30.88
CA PRO A 356 34.73 10.63 -32.25
C PRO A 356 35.50 9.73 -33.25
N ALA A 357 35.78 8.46 -32.90
CA ALA A 357 36.58 7.57 -33.73
C ALA A 357 35.83 7.01 -34.96
N ALA A 358 34.49 6.95 -34.94
CA ALA A 358 33.71 6.34 -36.04
C ALA A 358 33.06 7.35 -37.01
N VAL A 359 32.91 8.62 -36.61
CA VAL A 359 32.25 9.64 -37.44
C VAL A 359 33.26 10.45 -38.27
N ILE A 360 34.52 10.54 -37.85
CA ILE A 360 35.56 11.23 -38.62
C ILE A 360 35.99 10.41 -39.85
N SER A 361 35.93 9.06 -39.82
CA SER A 361 36.25 8.24 -41.00
C SER A 361 35.16 8.31 -42.08
N SER A 362 33.88 8.33 -41.67
CA SER A 362 32.73 8.38 -42.57
C SER A 362 32.50 9.79 -43.17
N VAL A 363 32.80 10.85 -42.42
CA VAL A 363 32.78 12.23 -42.96
C VAL A 363 34.03 12.52 -43.82
N ARG A 364 35.20 11.97 -43.50
CA ARG A 364 36.41 12.11 -44.32
C ARG A 364 36.30 11.33 -45.64
N SER A 365 35.60 10.19 -45.68
CA SER A 365 35.31 9.48 -46.94
C SER A 365 34.26 10.18 -47.81
N LEU A 366 33.29 10.87 -47.22
CA LEU A 366 32.27 11.66 -47.94
C LEU A 366 32.82 13.00 -48.49
N ILE A 367 33.80 13.60 -47.83
CA ILE A 367 34.47 14.83 -48.32
C ILE A 367 35.52 14.52 -49.39
N GLN A 368 36.16 13.34 -49.35
CA GLN A 368 37.05 12.88 -50.42
C GLN A 368 36.31 12.40 -51.67
N SER A 369 35.06 11.93 -51.57
CA SER A 369 34.28 11.52 -52.75
C SER A 369 33.62 12.68 -53.50
N ASN A 370 33.47 13.86 -52.89
CA ASN A 370 32.79 15.02 -53.50
C ASN A 370 33.70 16.18 -53.93
N THR A 371 35.02 16.05 -53.79
CA THR A 371 36.00 17.03 -54.31
C THR A 371 36.49 16.72 -55.74
N GLY A 372 35.95 15.68 -56.39
CA GLY A 372 36.32 15.28 -57.75
C GLY A 372 35.34 15.64 -58.89
N LEU A 373 34.22 16.32 -58.62
CA LEU A 373 33.11 16.42 -59.59
C LEU A 373 32.83 17.80 -60.19
N PHE A 374 33.72 18.80 -60.02
CA PHE A 374 33.62 20.06 -60.78
C PHE A 374 35.00 20.65 -61.09
N GLY A 375 35.36 20.60 -62.37
CA GLY A 375 36.28 21.58 -62.98
C GLY A 375 37.58 21.03 -63.53
N SER A 376 37.58 20.66 -64.82
CA SER A 376 38.62 20.98 -65.83
C SER A 376 38.74 19.87 -66.89
N GLY A 377 37.70 19.71 -67.72
CA GLY A 377 37.72 18.89 -68.93
C GLY A 377 37.61 19.76 -70.17
N ASN A 378 38.71 20.42 -70.56
CA ASN A 378 38.86 20.92 -71.93
C ASN A 378 40.36 21.03 -72.27
N ARG A 379 40.92 19.97 -72.87
CA ARG A 379 41.86 20.04 -74.00
C ARG A 379 42.42 18.65 -74.36
N VAL A 380 42.05 18.25 -75.57
CA VAL A 380 42.92 17.69 -76.62
C VAL A 380 43.55 16.33 -76.33
N ALA A 381 42.97 15.34 -77.02
CA ALA A 381 43.62 14.12 -77.46
C ALA A 381 44.73 14.45 -78.47
N GLU A 382 45.92 13.88 -78.31
CA GLU A 382 46.77 13.36 -79.38
C GLU A 382 47.97 12.62 -78.76
N GLN A 383 48.36 11.50 -79.38
CA GLN A 383 49.61 10.73 -79.17
C GLN A 383 49.75 9.95 -77.84
N GLU A 384 50.20 8.70 -77.79
CA GLU A 384 50.68 7.79 -78.83
C GLU A 384 50.61 6.36 -78.29
N ARG A 385 50.35 5.43 -79.20
CA ARG A 385 50.42 3.98 -79.02
C ARG A 385 51.85 3.54 -78.73
N LEU A 386 52.05 2.67 -77.76
CA LEU A 386 53.07 1.60 -77.67
C LEU A 386 52.87 0.99 -76.25
N ASN A 387 52.82 -0.31 -75.96
CA ASN A 387 53.16 -1.50 -76.71
C ASN A 387 52.63 -2.72 -75.92
N THR A 388 52.26 -3.78 -76.64
CA THR A 388 52.40 -5.21 -76.27
C THR A 388 51.77 -5.81 -75.00
N ASN A 389 50.69 -6.57 -75.23
CA ASN A 389 50.37 -7.92 -74.72
C ASN A 389 51.61 -8.88 -74.79
N PRO A 390 51.66 -10.13 -74.25
CA PRO A 390 50.56 -10.99 -73.79
C PRO A 390 50.89 -11.96 -72.61
N GLU A 391 50.02 -12.97 -72.42
CA GLU A 391 50.27 -14.28 -71.77
C GLU A 391 50.25 -14.28 -70.22
N GLU A 392 49.61 -15.19 -69.47
CA GLU A 392 49.38 -16.65 -69.54
C GLU A 392 48.06 -16.99 -68.78
N GLU A 393 47.22 -17.93 -69.24
CA GLU A 393 47.12 -19.33 -68.75
C GLU A 393 47.06 -19.45 -67.20
N ARG A 394 46.16 -20.20 -66.53
CA ARG A 394 45.47 -21.45 -66.84
C ARG A 394 44.40 -21.72 -65.78
N SER A 395 43.39 -22.44 -66.22
CA SER A 395 42.29 -23.09 -65.48
C SER A 395 42.68 -24.42 -64.81
N LEU A 396 41.74 -24.95 -63.98
CA LEU A 396 41.58 -26.33 -63.45
C LEU A 396 42.23 -26.55 -62.06
N SER A 397 41.61 -27.21 -61.06
CA SER A 397 40.75 -28.40 -61.00
C SER A 397 40.13 -28.51 -59.58
N TYR A 398 38.82 -28.82 -59.42
CA TYR A 398 38.20 -30.10 -59.01
C TYR A 398 38.52 -30.71 -57.63
N SER A 399 37.48 -30.91 -56.82
CA SER A 399 37.15 -32.05 -55.91
C SER A 399 36.15 -31.53 -54.86
N SER A 400 35.03 -32.15 -54.50
CA SER A 400 34.34 -33.39 -54.89
C SER A 400 32.86 -33.23 -54.55
#